data_AF-A0A357V4U9-F1
#
_entry.id   AF-A0A357V4U9-F1
#
_cell.length_a   1.000
_cell.length_b   1.000
_cell.length_c   1.000
_cell.angle_alpha   90.00
_cell.angle_beta   90.00
_cell.angle_gamma   90.00
#
_symmetry.space_group_name_H-M   'P 1'
#
loop_
_entity.id
_entity.type
_entity.pdbx_description
1 polymer ?
#
loop_
_entity_poly.entity_id
_entity_poly.type
_entity_poly.pdbx_seq_one_letter_code
_entity_poly.pdbx_strand_id
1 'polypeptide(L)'
;LAGHVSAEDLLPWFAIAVAVNLQTSYLTPPFGITLFYMKGIAPPGVRMGHIYAGIIPFVGLQLIGLALVVLFPQIAMWLPHLVYD
;
A
#
# COMPACT_ATOMS: atom_id res chain seq x y z
N LEU A 1 5.91 -16.25 -14.63
CA LEU A 1 5.18 -15.00 -14.98
C LEU A 1 4.11 -15.27 -16.03
N ALA A 2 4.40 -16.02 -17.10
CA ALA A 2 3.36 -16.54 -18.01
C ALA A 2 2.41 -17.47 -17.23
N GLY A 3 1.15 -17.06 -17.08
CA GLY A 3 0.09 -17.79 -16.38
C GLY A 3 -0.42 -17.13 -15.10
N HIS A 4 0.30 -16.15 -14.53
CA HIS A 4 -0.14 -15.43 -13.33
C HIS A 4 -1.00 -14.22 -13.66
N VAL A 5 -0.58 -13.45 -14.66
CA VAL A 5 -1.30 -12.29 -15.20
C VAL A 5 -1.25 -12.42 -16.73
N SER A 6 -2.34 -12.12 -17.41
CA SER A 6 -2.38 -12.07 -18.88
C SER A 6 -1.50 -10.92 -19.38
N ALA A 7 -1.13 -10.94 -20.67
CA ALA A 7 -0.25 -9.90 -21.22
C ALA A 7 -0.92 -8.51 -21.23
N GLU A 8 -2.24 -8.47 -21.46
CA GLU A 8 -3.06 -7.25 -21.45
C GLU A 8 -3.24 -6.66 -20.04
N ASP A 9 -3.32 -7.53 -19.02
CA ASP A 9 -3.51 -7.11 -17.63
C ASP A 9 -2.21 -6.70 -16.93
N LEU A 10 -1.05 -6.94 -17.54
CA LEU A 10 0.25 -6.76 -16.88
C LEU A 10 0.47 -5.32 -16.41
N LEU A 11 0.16 -4.34 -17.26
CA LEU A 11 0.30 -2.93 -16.95
C LEU A 11 -0.68 -2.45 -15.86
N PRO A 12 -2.01 -2.65 -15.98
CA PRO A 12 -2.95 -2.22 -14.95
C PRO A 12 -2.71 -2.91 -13.61
N TRP A 13 -2.45 -4.22 -13.60
CA TRP A 13 -2.12 -4.96 -12.38
C TRP A 13 -0.85 -4.40 -11.71
N PHE A 14 0.22 -4.18 -12.49
CA PHE A 14 1.47 -3.64 -11.96
C PHE A 14 1.29 -2.22 -11.42
N ALA A 15 0.54 -1.36 -12.13
CA ALA A 15 0.23 -0.01 -11.68
C ALA A 15 -0.51 -0.02 -10.33
N ILE A 16 -1.50 -0.91 -10.16
CA ILE A 16 -2.24 -1.07 -8.89
C ILE A 16 -1.30 -1.58 -7.79
N ALA A 17 -0.50 -2.62 -8.06
CA ALA A 17 0.45 -3.15 -7.09
C ALA A 17 1.46 -2.09 -6.62
N VAL A 18 1.99 -1.29 -7.54
CA VAL A 18 2.89 -0.16 -7.24
C VAL A 18 2.16 0.91 -6.43
N ALA A 19 0.93 1.27 -6.77
CA ALA A 19 0.14 2.26 -6.03
C ALA A 19 -0.08 1.84 -4.57
N VAL A 20 -0.49 0.58 -4.34
CA VAL A 20 -0.69 0.01 -3.00
C VAL A 20 0.63 -0.02 -2.20
N ASN A 21 1.74 -0.38 -2.86
CA ASN A 21 3.07 -0.37 -2.24
C ASN A 21 3.54 1.05 -1.88
N LEU A 22 3.32 2.03 -2.76
CA LEU A 22 3.67 3.44 -2.52
C LEU A 22 2.88 4.02 -1.34
N GLN A 23 1.59 3.70 -1.22
CA GLN A 23 0.78 4.10 -0.06
C GLN A 23 1.40 3.63 1.27
N THR A 24 1.92 2.40 1.31
CA THR A 24 2.67 1.85 2.47
C THR A 24 3.96 2.62 2.73
N SER A 25 4.61 3.10 1.67
CA SER A 25 5.91 3.79 1.76
C SER A 25 5.79 5.17 2.40
N TYR A 26 4.67 5.87 2.19
CA TYR A 26 4.35 7.15 2.89
C TYR A 26 4.16 7.00 4.40
N LEU A 27 3.98 5.77 4.85
CA LEU A 27 3.66 5.38 6.20
C LEU A 27 4.89 4.83 6.95
N THR A 28 6.00 4.54 6.27
CA THR A 28 7.19 3.90 6.89
C THR A 28 8.45 4.76 6.69
N PRO A 29 9.32 4.98 7.70
CA PRO A 29 10.60 5.69 7.49
C PRO A 29 11.47 4.92 6.47
N PRO A 30 12.21 5.56 5.53
CA PRO A 30 12.61 6.98 5.42
C PRO A 30 11.67 7.90 4.63
N PHE A 31 10.63 7.36 3.97
CA PHE A 31 9.65 8.13 3.16
C PHE A 31 8.35 8.46 3.92
N GLY A 32 8.35 8.28 5.24
CA GLY A 32 7.25 8.50 6.16
C GLY A 32 6.86 9.97 6.37
N ILE A 33 6.70 10.76 5.30
CA ILE A 33 6.34 12.19 5.35
C ILE A 33 5.07 12.39 6.20
N THR A 34 4.10 11.47 6.10
CA THR A 34 2.88 11.46 6.92
C THR A 34 3.17 11.40 8.42
N LEU A 35 4.18 10.64 8.84
CA LEU A 35 4.58 10.50 10.25
C LEU A 35 5.22 11.80 10.77
N PHE A 36 6.01 12.46 9.94
CA PHE A 36 6.60 13.76 10.26
C PHE A 36 5.55 14.86 10.34
N TYR A 37 4.53 14.82 9.48
CA TYR A 37 3.36 15.71 9.60
C TYR A 37 2.57 15.46 10.88
N MET A 38 2.29 14.19 11.23
CA MET A 38 1.64 13.87 12.50
C MET A 38 2.45 14.36 13.69
N LYS A 39 3.79 14.28 13.64
CA LYS A 39 4.64 14.82 14.70
C LYS A 39 4.56 16.34 14.80
N GLY A 40 4.43 17.05 13.67
CA GLY A 40 4.32 18.50 13.64
C GLY A 40 3.08 19.05 14.36
N ILE A 41 1.99 18.28 14.40
CA ILE A 41 0.74 18.64 15.09
C ILE A 41 0.56 17.92 16.43
N ALA A 42 1.48 17.04 16.81
CA ALA A 42 1.33 16.22 18.00
C ALA A 42 1.56 17.03 19.29
N PRO A 43 0.77 16.78 20.36
CA PRO A 43 0.95 17.43 21.65
C PRO A 43 2.36 17.26 22.25
N PRO A 44 2.80 18.20 23.11
CA PRO A 44 4.04 18.04 23.86
C PRO A 44 3.97 16.77 24.72
N GLY A 45 4.96 15.88 24.55
CA GLY A 45 5.01 14.57 25.20
C GLY A 45 4.87 13.38 24.25
N VAL A 46 4.28 13.57 23.05
CA VAL A 46 4.22 12.51 22.04
C VAL A 46 5.56 12.39 21.32
N ARG A 47 6.27 11.28 21.53
CA ARG A 47 7.54 10.98 20.85
C ARG A 47 7.27 10.29 19.50
N MET A 48 8.24 10.34 18.59
CA MET A 48 8.15 9.61 17.31
C MET A 48 7.91 8.11 17.50
N GLY A 49 8.46 7.51 18.55
CA GLY A 49 8.20 6.11 18.88
C GLY A 49 6.73 5.79 19.16
N HIS A 50 5.95 6.73 19.74
CA HIS A 50 4.50 6.52 19.94
C HIS A 50 3.76 6.53 18.61
N ILE A 51 4.15 7.43 17.70
CA ILE A 51 3.57 7.51 16.36
C ILE A 51 3.88 6.22 15.61
N TYR A 52 5.14 5.77 15.60
CA TYR A 52 5.57 4.52 14.95
C TYR A 52 4.87 3.28 15.52
N ALA A 53 4.72 3.17 16.84
CA ALA A 53 3.98 2.07 17.44
C ALA A 53 2.52 2.03 16.98
N GLY A 54 1.89 3.20 16.86
CA GLY A 54 0.50 3.32 16.41
C GLY A 54 0.28 2.92 14.96
N ILE A 55 1.26 3.09 14.08
CA ILE A 55 1.13 2.72 12.67
C ILE A 55 1.34 1.22 12.41
N ILE A 56 2.16 0.50 13.19
CA ILE A 56 2.46 -0.92 12.95
C ILE A 56 1.25 -1.78 12.53
N PRO A 57 0.08 -1.74 13.21
CA PRO A 57 -1.08 -2.52 12.78
C PRO A 57 -1.60 -2.14 11.38
N PHE A 58 -1.55 -0.87 11.00
CA PHE A 58 -1.96 -0.39 9.69
C PHE A 58 -0.99 -0.83 8.59
N VAL A 59 0.32 -0.80 8.85
CA VAL A 59 1.32 -1.35 7.92
C VAL A 59 1.11 -2.84 7.74
N GLY A 60 0.79 -3.57 8.82
CA GLY A 60 0.44 -4.99 8.75
C GLY A 60 -0.73 -5.25 7.80
N LEU A 61 -1.83 -4.49 7.94
CA LEU A 61 -2.99 -4.59 7.04
C LEU A 61 -2.63 -4.25 5.59
N GLN A 62 -1.80 -3.22 5.38
CA GLN A 62 -1.38 -2.80 4.06
C GLN A 62 -0.51 -3.86 3.36
N LEU A 63 0.40 -4.50 4.10
CA LEU A 63 1.21 -5.61 3.59
C LEU A 63 0.36 -6.83 3.27
N ILE A 64 -0.67 -7.13 4.08
CA ILE A 64 -1.64 -8.18 3.78
C ILE A 64 -2.38 -7.85 2.47
N GLY A 65 -2.86 -6.62 2.31
CA GLY A 65 -3.51 -6.18 1.07
C GLY A 65 -2.60 -6.29 -0.16
N LEU A 66 -1.35 -5.86 -0.04
CA LEU A 66 -0.35 -6.01 -1.10
C LEU A 66 -0.09 -7.49 -1.43
N ALA A 67 0.06 -8.34 -0.41
CA ALA A 67 0.24 -9.77 -0.60
C ALA A 67 -0.96 -10.39 -1.32
N LEU A 68 -2.19 -9.99 -0.97
CA LEU A 68 -3.40 -10.45 -1.65
C LEU A 68 -3.42 -10.04 -3.12
N VAL A 69 -3.08 -8.79 -3.46
CA VAL A 69 -3.01 -8.31 -4.86
C VAL A 69 -1.94 -9.05 -5.67
N VAL A 70 -0.80 -9.35 -5.03
CA VAL A 70 0.30 -10.06 -5.68
C VAL A 70 -0.03 -11.54 -5.87
N LEU A 71 -0.64 -12.20 -4.89
CA LEU A 71 -0.97 -13.63 -4.94
C LEU A 71 -2.26 -13.92 -5.73
N PHE A 72 -3.22 -13.00 -5.71
CA PHE A 72 -4.53 -13.13 -6.34
C PHE A 72 -4.83 -11.90 -7.23
N PRO A 73 -4.26 -11.85 -8.47
CA PRO A 73 -4.40 -10.72 -9.38
C PRO A 73 -5.85 -10.34 -9.69
N GLN A 74 -6.77 -11.30 -9.60
CA GLN A 74 -8.20 -11.10 -9.80
C GLN A 74 -8.78 -10.01 -8.87
N ILE A 75 -8.22 -9.84 -7.67
CA ILE A 75 -8.66 -8.81 -6.71
C ILE A 75 -8.42 -7.41 -7.28
N ALA A 76 -7.28 -7.20 -7.94
CA ALA A 76 -6.94 -5.92 -8.56
C ALA A 76 -7.65 -5.73 -9.92
N MET A 77 -7.86 -6.83 -10.65
CA MET A 77 -8.33 -6.80 -12.03
C MET A 77 -9.85 -6.81 -12.19
N TRP A 78 -10.62 -7.19 -11.15
CA TRP A 78 -12.08 -7.30 -11.26
C TRP A 78 -12.78 -6.01 -11.76
N LEU A 79 -12.25 -4.85 -11.40
CA LEU A 79 -12.85 -3.55 -11.69
C LEU A 79 -12.37 -3.02 -13.05
N PRO A 80 -11.05 -3.06 -13.36
CA PRO A 80 -10.60 -2.84 -14.72
C PRO A 80 -11.35 -3.67 -15.75
N HIS A 81 -11.53 -4.98 -15.51
CA HIS A 81 -12.30 -5.85 -16.39
C HIS A 81 -13.76 -5.42 -16.50
N LEU A 82 -14.40 -5.04 -15.40
CA LEU A 82 -15.79 -4.56 -15.43
C LEU A 82 -15.99 -3.23 -16.19
N VAL A 83 -14.98 -2.37 -16.22
CA VAL A 83 -15.08 -1.01 -16.80
C VAL A 83 -14.56 -0.93 -18.23
N TYR A 84 -13.58 -1.75 -18.59
CA TYR A 84 -12.84 -1.64 -19.84
C TYR A 84 -12.95 -2.87 -20.77
N ASP A 85 -13.55 -3.97 -20.31
CA ASP A 85 -13.95 -5.12 -21.17
C ASP A 85 -15.42 -4.99 -21.63
#